data_AF-A0A7C1PJM4-F1
#
_entry.id   AF-A0A7C1PJM4-F1
#
_cell.length_a   1.000
_cell.length_b   1.000
_cell.length_c   1.000
_cell.angle_alpha   90.00
_cell.angle_beta   90.00
_cell.angle_gamma   90.00
#
_symmetry.space_group_name_H-M   'P 1'
#
loop_
_entity.id
_entity.type
_entity.pdbx_description
1 polymer ?
#
loop_
_entity_poly.entity_id
_entity_poly.type
_entity_poly.pdbx_seq_one_letter_code
_entity_poly.pdbx_strand_id
1 'polypeptide(L)' 'MTVKRENLIKMRDIPALVLEMTGVTRTQAAIYMWVRKGLKTYDGTKVKLKMTKRLGHLYTTRVWMEEFLRRID' A
#
# COMPACT_ATOMS: atom_id res chain seq x y z
N MET A 1 -12.08 -14.00 3.21
CA MET A 1 -11.49 -13.72 1.87
C MET A 1 -10.09 -14.32 1.82
N THR A 2 -9.93 -15.46 1.15
CA THR A 2 -8.67 -16.22 1.11
C THR A 2 -7.72 -15.55 0.11
N VAL A 3 -6.64 -14.94 0.59
CA VAL A 3 -5.62 -14.32 -0.28
C VAL A 3 -4.90 -15.43 -1.05
N LYS A 4 -5.29 -15.66 -2.31
CA LYS A 4 -4.57 -16.57 -3.22
C LYS A 4 -3.13 -16.05 -3.41
N ARG A 5 -2.16 -16.96 -3.51
CA ARG A 5 -0.70 -16.67 -3.58
C ARG A 5 -0.33 -15.69 -4.70
N GLU A 6 -1.16 -15.62 -5.74
CA GLU A 6 -0.97 -14.83 -6.96
C GLU A 6 -1.10 -13.32 -6.76
N ASN A 7 -1.57 -12.86 -5.60
CA ASN A 7 -1.88 -11.44 -5.38
C ASN A 7 -0.89 -10.70 -4.47
N LEU A 8 0.27 -11.29 -4.15
CA LEU A 8 1.27 -10.66 -3.28
C LEU A 8 2.18 -9.72 -4.07
N ILE A 9 2.15 -8.44 -3.69
CA ILE A 9 2.91 -7.37 -4.35
C ILE A 9 4.04 -6.95 -3.41
N LYS A 10 5.29 -7.07 -3.85
CA LYS A 10 6.44 -6.67 -3.01
C LYS A 10 6.41 -5.16 -2.83
N MET A 11 6.89 -4.71 -1.67
CA MET A 11 6.98 -3.30 -1.35
C MET A 11 7.70 -2.45 -2.43
N ARG A 12 8.75 -3.03 -3.04
CA ARG A 12 9.52 -2.36 -4.10
C ARG A 12 8.72 -2.08 -5.38
N ASP A 13 7.62 -2.81 -5.60
CA ASP A 13 6.81 -2.73 -6.82
C ASP A 13 5.56 -1.83 -6.61
N ILE A 14 5.30 -1.39 -5.38
CA ILE A 14 4.12 -0.57 -5.04
C ILE A 14 4.08 0.78 -5.78
N PRO A 15 5.18 1.54 -5.97
CA PRO A 15 5.15 2.79 -6.74
C PRO A 15 4.57 2.65 -8.14
N ALA A 16 4.96 1.59 -8.86
CA ALA A 16 4.45 1.33 -10.21
C ALA A 16 2.95 1.04 -10.18
N LEU A 17 2.50 0.25 -9.19
CA LEU A 17 1.08 -0.01 -8.98
C LEU A 17 0.30 1.26 -8.63
N VAL A 18 0.83 2.14 -7.77
CA VAL A 18 0.17 3.40 -7.43
C VAL A 18 0.03 4.29 -8.67
N LEU A 19 1.07 4.37 -9.50
CA LEU A 19 1.02 5.08 -10.78
C LEU A 19 -0.05 4.49 -11.70
N GLU A 20 -0.10 3.17 -11.86
CA GLU A 20 -1.12 2.48 -12.66
C GLU A 20 -2.55 2.77 -12.17
N MET A 21 -2.76 2.79 -10.85
CA MET A 21 -4.08 2.94 -10.25
C MET A 21 -4.58 4.39 -10.17
N THR A 22 -3.67 5.36 -10.05
CA THR A 22 -4.03 6.75 -9.72
C THR A 22 -3.51 7.78 -10.71
N GLY A 23 -2.60 7.39 -11.62
CA GLY A 23 -1.85 8.33 -12.46
C GLY A 23 -0.79 9.14 -11.71
N VAL A 24 -0.61 8.93 -10.41
CA VAL A 24 0.28 9.73 -9.56
C VAL A 24 1.53 8.95 -9.18
N THR A 25 2.70 9.52 -9.49
CA THR A 25 3.99 8.95 -9.09
C THR A 25 4.24 9.13 -7.60
N ARG A 26 4.70 8.06 -6.94
CA ARG A 26 5.12 8.06 -5.54
C ARG A 26 6.51 7.47 -5.38
N THR A 27 7.30 8.02 -4.47
CA THR A 27 8.64 7.50 -4.18
C THR A 27 8.57 6.29 -3.26
N GLN A 28 9.59 5.43 -3.30
CA GLN A 28 9.74 4.33 -2.34
C GLN A 28 9.72 4.81 -0.88
N ALA A 29 10.33 5.97 -0.61
CA ALA A 29 10.31 6.58 0.72
C ALA A 29 8.88 6.93 1.18
N ALA A 30 8.04 7.45 0.28
CA ALA A 30 6.63 7.73 0.58
C ALA A 30 5.87 6.44 0.92
N ILE A 31 6.05 5.37 0.14
CA ILE A 31 5.45 4.06 0.43
C ILE A 31 5.92 3.54 1.79
N TYR A 32 7.21 3.67 2.10
CA TYR A 32 7.75 3.28 3.40
C TYR A 32 7.10 4.04 4.56
N MET A 33 6.83 5.33 4.38
CA MET A 33 6.13 6.15 5.35
C MET A 33 4.67 5.71 5.53
N TRP A 34 3.96 5.35 4.47
CA TRP A 34 2.59 4.82 4.55
C TRP A 34 2.52 3.50 5.32
N VAL A 35 3.51 2.62 5.14
CA VAL A 35 3.60 1.34 5.85
C VAL A 35 3.95 1.54 7.33
N ARG A 36 4.97 2.36 7.62
CA ARG A 36 5.48 2.53 9.00
C ARG A 36 4.62 3.47 9.83
N LYS A 37 4.39 4.68 9.32
CA LYS A 37 3.75 5.78 10.04
C LYS A 37 2.27 5.94 9.66
N GLY A 38 1.90 5.57 8.44
CA GLY A 38 0.58 5.87 7.88
C GLY A 38 0.50 7.29 7.33
N LEU A 39 -0.57 7.56 6.61
CA LEU A 39 -0.92 8.87 6.08
C LEU A 39 -2.06 9.46 6.91
N LYS A 40 -1.99 10.76 7.17
CA LYS A 40 -3.05 11.51 7.85
C LYS A 40 -4.04 11.99 6.79
N THR A 41 -5.31 11.66 6.97
CA THR A 41 -6.43 12.05 6.11
C THR A 41 -7.00 13.40 6.56
N TYR A 42 -7.90 13.97 5.77
CA TYR A 42 -8.46 15.31 6.04
C TYR A 42 -9.20 15.39 7.38
N ASP A 43 -9.95 14.35 7.73
CA ASP A 43 -10.64 14.19 9.03
C ASP A 43 -9.69 13.95 10.22
N GLY A 44 -8.38 13.91 9.98
CA GLY A 44 -7.35 13.67 10.99
C GLY A 44 -7.11 12.19 11.30
N THR A 45 -7.84 11.27 10.67
CA THR A 45 -7.61 9.83 10.82
C THR A 45 -6.24 9.45 10.25
N LYS A 46 -5.58 8.45 10.86
CA LYS A 46 -4.30 7.94 10.39
C LYS A 46 -4.51 6.56 9.77
N VAL A 47 -4.31 6.47 8.47
CA VAL A 47 -4.51 5.23 7.70
C VAL A 47 -3.15 4.66 7.33
N LYS A 48 -2.91 3.39 7.65
CA LYS A 48 -1.67 2.68 7.27
C LYS A 48 -1.93 1.76 6.10
N LEU A 49 -0.94 1.65 5.21
CA LEU A 49 -0.97 0.64 4.18
C LEU A 49 -0.78 -0.73 4.83
N LYS A 50 -1.74 -1.63 4.60
CA LYS A 50 -1.70 -2.98 5.14
C LYS A 50 -0.63 -3.82 4.41
N MET A 51 0.19 -4.50 5.20
CA MET A 51 1.27 -5.35 4.73
C MET A 51 1.24 -6.71 5.45
N THR A 52 1.82 -7.72 4.83
CA THR A 52 2.13 -9.02 5.44
C THR A 52 3.61 -9.34 5.26
N LYS A 53 4.24 -9.97 6.27
CA LYS A 53 5.64 -10.40 6.21
C LYS A 53 5.69 -11.88 5.85
N ARG A 54 6.46 -12.22 4.81
CA ARG A 54 6.72 -13.62 4.41
C ARG A 54 8.18 -13.76 3.95
N LEU A 55 8.87 -14.79 4.44
CA LEU A 55 10.28 -15.04 4.08
C LEU A 55 11.17 -13.79 4.21
N GLY A 56 10.98 -13.01 5.29
CA GLY A 56 11.75 -11.78 5.52
C GLY A 56 11.29 -10.54 4.72
N HIS A 57 10.44 -10.70 3.69
CA HIS A 57 9.99 -9.61 2.84
C HIS A 57 8.57 -9.12 3.20
N LEU A 58 8.32 -7.83 2.93
CA LEU A 58 7.01 -7.21 3.09
C LEU A 58 6.25 -7.22 1.76
N TYR A 59 4.99 -7.64 1.84
CA TYR A 59 4.05 -7.71 0.72
C TYR A 59 2.76 -6.99 1.04
N THR A 60 2.14 -6.40 0.03
CA THR A 60 0.74 -5.97 0.06
C THR A 60 -0.08 -6.79 -0.94
N THR A 61 -1.34 -6.44 -1.11
CA THR A 61 -2.20 -6.97 -2.17
C THR A 61 -2.90 -5.83 -2.89
N ARG A 62 -3.37 -6.04 -4.12
CA ARG A 62 -4.13 -5.02 -4.86
C ARG A 62 -5.38 -4.58 -4.07
N VAL A 63 -6.12 -5.50 -3.46
CA VAL A 63 -7.29 -5.20 -2.62
C VAL A 63 -6.94 -4.27 -1.46
N TRP A 64 -5.83 -4.54 -0.75
CA TRP A 64 -5.39 -3.66 0.34
C TRP A 64 -4.92 -2.29 -0.14
N MET A 65 -4.35 -2.21 -1.34
CA MET A 65 -3.99 -0.94 -1.97
C MET A 65 -5.24 -0.14 -2.35
N GLU A 66 -6.25 -0.77 -2.94
CA GLU A 66 -7.54 -0.15 -3.27
C GLU A 66 -8.24 0.37 -2.00
N GLU A 67 -8.31 -0.45 -0.95
CA GLU A 67 -8.86 -0.05 0.34
C GLU A 67 -8.08 1.10 0.97
N PHE A 68 -6.75 1.09 0.85
CA PHE A 68 -5.91 2.17 1.37
C PHE A 68 -6.16 3.47 0.63
N LEU A 69 -6.10 3.46 -0.71
CA LEU A 69 -6.28 4.63 -1.56
C LEU A 69 -7.67 5.25 -1.37
N ARG A 70 -8.73 4.44 -1.37
CA ARG A 70 -10.11 4.91 -1.13
C ARG A 70 -10.31 5.60 0.23
N ARG A 71 -9.47 5.28 1.22
CA ARG A 71 -9.56 5.88 2.55
C ARG A 71 -8.77 7.16 2.69
N ILE A 72 -7.81 7.41 1.78
CA ILE A 72 -6.93 8.58 1.85
C ILE A 72 -7.24 9.65 0.81
N ASP A 73 -8.03 9.31 -0.20
CA ASP A 73 -8.75 10.26 -1.04
C ASP A 73 -9.80 11.00 -0.20
#